data_AF-A0A348WPV7-F1
#
_entry.id   AF-A0A348WPV7-F1
#
_cell.length_a   1.000
_cell.length_b   1.000
_cell.length_c   1.000
_cell.angle_alpha   90.00
_cell.angle_beta   90.00
_cell.angle_gamma   90.00
#
_symmetry.space_group_name_H-M   'P 1'
#
loop_
_entity.id
_entity.type
_entity.pdbx_description
1 polymer ?
#
loop_
_entity_poly.entity_id
_entity_poly.type
_entity_poly.pdbx_seq_one_letter_code
_entity_poly.pdbx_strand_id
1 'polypeptide(L)'
;MQRLARFFSKLKSIRRRILLTVSVVYLFGSSVSALWIYFEVSHEVDELFDAELIQQAHTMNALISQFELGDISDRVDAVESDAELIYHTPDWLQDYEQKLAIRLETMDGDIIYSSRDWLDSDRIQYTEGISELQQGESHWYVFGATNLKNGLRMLVLQEDDFRTELRGDLTIDTLVPILLMLPVIIWLGWWSVNFNFASFQRLARTIRSKPSDNYEQLSGFDDTEEVSVISRSLNHYLTRVEQSFTREKRFSSDAAHELRTPVANLKIRIQNLIDTSTSTQKESLESLMLSVNQLARLIDNLLLLSRTERDLKKE
;
A
#
# COMPACT_ATOMS: atom_id res chain seq x y z
N MET A 1 -9.62 -2.83 -14.82
CA MET A 1 -10.07 -3.10 -13.42
C MET A 1 -10.64 -4.52 -13.18
N GLN A 2 -11.56 -5.06 -13.99
CA GLN A 2 -12.23 -6.35 -13.70
C GLN A 2 -11.30 -7.59 -13.59
N ARG A 3 -10.17 -7.62 -14.31
CA ARG A 3 -9.20 -8.74 -14.27
C ARG A 3 -8.40 -8.78 -12.96
N LEU A 4 -8.00 -7.62 -12.44
CA LEU A 4 -7.31 -7.49 -11.15
C LEU A 4 -8.24 -7.90 -9.99
N ALA A 5 -9.49 -7.43 -10.00
CA ALA A 5 -10.48 -7.81 -8.99
C ALA A 5 -10.72 -9.33 -8.92
N ARG A 6 -10.75 -10.02 -10.07
CA ARG A 6 -10.87 -11.49 -10.14
C ARG A 6 -9.62 -12.24 -9.67
N PHE A 7 -8.44 -11.64 -9.80
CA PHE A 7 -7.21 -12.22 -9.27
C PHE A 7 -7.18 -12.16 -7.73
N PHE A 8 -7.53 -11.00 -7.16
CA PHE A 8 -7.61 -10.82 -5.71
C PHE A 8 -8.71 -11.66 -5.05
N SER A 9 -9.81 -11.97 -5.75
CA SER A 9 -10.90 -12.81 -5.20
C SER A 9 -10.57 -14.30 -5.16
N LYS A 10 -9.55 -14.77 -5.91
CA LYS A 10 -9.08 -16.17 -5.85
C LYS A 10 -8.26 -16.47 -4.59
N LEU A 11 -7.81 -15.44 -3.86
CA LEU A 11 -7.06 -15.61 -2.62
C LEU A 11 -8.03 -15.92 -1.46
N LYS A 12 -7.99 -17.15 -0.96
CA LYS A 12 -8.86 -17.60 0.16
C LYS A 12 -8.59 -16.87 1.50
N SER A 13 -7.44 -16.21 1.65
CA SER A 13 -7.03 -15.53 2.88
C SER A 13 -7.20 -14.02 2.76
N ILE A 14 -8.03 -13.42 3.63
CA ILE A 14 -8.23 -11.96 3.71
C ILE A 14 -6.89 -11.24 3.96
N ARG A 15 -6.04 -11.77 4.83
CA ARG A 15 -4.68 -11.26 5.07
C ARG A 15 -3.87 -11.13 3.77
N ARG A 16 -3.81 -12.21 2.97
CA ARG A 16 -3.04 -12.19 1.71
C ARG A 16 -3.64 -11.21 0.71
N ARG A 17 -4.97 -11.11 0.67
CA ARG A 17 -5.68 -10.17 -0.19
C ARG A 17 -5.36 -8.73 0.18
N ILE A 18 -5.48 -8.36 1.47
CA ILE A 18 -5.16 -7.01 1.95
C ILE A 18 -3.69 -6.68 1.66
N LEU A 19 -2.76 -7.56 2.04
CA LEU A 19 -1.34 -7.33 1.82
C LEU A 19 -1.01 -7.11 0.34
N LEU A 20 -1.51 -7.97 -0.54
CA LEU A 20 -1.24 -7.81 -1.98
C LEU A 20 -1.93 -6.58 -2.55
N THR A 21 -3.17 -6.26 -2.14
CA THR A 21 -3.86 -5.07 -2.65
C THR A 21 -3.15 -3.80 -2.19
N VAL A 22 -2.82 -3.68 -0.90
CA VAL A 22 -2.08 -2.53 -0.36
C VAL A 22 -0.70 -2.42 -1.01
N SER A 23 0.03 -3.53 -1.14
CA SER A 23 1.35 -3.53 -1.78
C SER A 23 1.27 -3.11 -3.25
N VAL A 24 0.28 -3.59 -4.01
CA VAL A 24 0.10 -3.20 -5.41
C VAL A 24 -0.29 -1.74 -5.54
N VAL A 25 -1.20 -1.25 -4.70
CA VAL A 25 -1.58 0.18 -4.69
C VAL A 25 -0.39 1.06 -4.34
N TYR A 26 0.38 0.66 -3.33
CA TYR A 26 1.58 1.38 -2.91
C TYR A 26 2.63 1.39 -4.03
N LEU A 27 2.98 0.24 -4.60
CA LEU A 27 3.92 0.13 -5.71
C LEU A 27 3.49 0.98 -6.91
N PHE A 28 2.21 0.91 -7.27
CA PHE A 28 1.66 1.72 -8.36
C PHE A 28 1.78 3.22 -8.06
N GLY A 29 1.39 3.65 -6.86
CA GLY A 29 1.53 5.04 -6.43
C GLY A 29 2.98 5.51 -6.46
N SER A 30 3.91 4.72 -5.91
CA SER A 30 5.34 5.05 -5.93
C SER A 30 5.92 5.10 -7.34
N SER A 31 5.48 4.24 -8.27
CA SER A 31 5.92 4.30 -9.67
C SER A 31 5.41 5.57 -10.37
N VAL A 32 4.16 5.96 -10.13
CA VAL A 32 3.62 7.22 -10.67
C VAL A 32 4.36 8.42 -10.10
N SER A 33 4.62 8.45 -8.79
CA SER A 33 5.40 9.51 -8.15
C SER A 33 6.84 9.55 -8.67
N ALA A 34 7.50 8.41 -8.86
CA ALA A 34 8.85 8.35 -9.41
C ALA A 34 8.91 8.90 -10.85
N LEU A 35 7.93 8.55 -11.69
CA LEU A 35 7.81 9.10 -13.04
C LEU A 35 7.57 10.61 -13.01
N TRP A 36 6.69 11.09 -12.12
CA TRP A 36 6.45 12.52 -11.96
C TRP A 36 7.74 13.26 -11.57
N ILE A 37 8.46 12.78 -10.56
CA ILE A 37 9.72 13.39 -10.09
C ILE A 37 10.74 13.46 -11.21
N TYR A 38 10.89 12.38 -12.00
CA TYR A 38 11.81 12.36 -13.13
C TYR A 38 11.49 13.46 -14.15
N PHE A 39 10.22 13.61 -14.54
CA PHE A 39 9.82 14.65 -15.49
C PHE A 39 9.97 16.06 -14.92
N GLU A 40 9.58 16.26 -13.65
CA GLU A 40 9.70 17.55 -12.97
C GLU A 40 11.15 18.01 -12.89
N VAL A 41 12.05 17.14 -12.39
CA VAL A 41 13.48 17.44 -12.26
C VAL A 41 14.09 17.70 -13.63
N SER A 42 13.73 16.92 -14.65
CA SER A 42 14.27 17.14 -16.00
C SER A 42 13.89 18.51 -16.56
N HIS A 43 12.67 18.97 -16.33
CA HIS A 43 12.20 20.25 -16.84
C HIS A 43 12.81 21.43 -16.07
N GLU A 44 12.87 21.34 -14.75
CA GLU A 44 13.42 22.40 -13.90
C GLU A 44 14.93 22.61 -14.14
N VAL A 45 15.67 21.52 -14.39
CA VAL A 45 17.09 21.59 -14.74
C VAL A 45 17.29 22.35 -16.06
N ASP A 46 16.42 22.14 -17.04
CA ASP A 46 16.52 22.80 -18.35
C ASP A 46 16.26 24.30 -18.23
N GLU A 47 15.18 24.68 -17.53
CA GLU A 47 14.86 26.08 -17.29
C GLU A 47 15.96 26.80 -16.49
N LEU A 48 16.53 26.14 -15.47
CA LEU A 48 17.60 26.70 -14.67
C LEU A 48 18.85 26.97 -15.51
N PHE A 49 19.24 26.03 -16.38
CA PHE A 49 20.42 26.21 -17.22
C PHE A 49 20.21 27.21 -18.36
N ASP A 50 19.00 27.26 -18.94
CA ASP A 50 18.66 28.30 -19.91
C ASP A 50 18.72 29.69 -19.25
N ALA A 51 18.21 29.83 -18.02
CA ALA A 51 18.32 31.07 -17.25
C ALA A 51 19.78 31.43 -16.93
N GLU A 52 20.61 30.44 -16.59
CA GLU A 52 22.03 30.64 -16.34
C GLU A 52 22.76 31.12 -17.59
N LEU A 53 22.54 30.50 -18.75
CA LEU A 53 23.11 30.92 -20.04
C LEU A 53 22.75 32.37 -20.38
N ILE A 54 21.48 32.73 -20.23
CA ILE A 54 20.99 34.10 -20.45
C ILE A 54 21.67 35.08 -19.47
N GLN A 55 21.81 34.70 -18.20
CA GLN A 55 22.47 35.54 -17.19
C GLN A 55 23.96 35.73 -17.49
N GLN A 56 24.68 34.68 -17.87
CA GLN A 56 26.08 34.75 -18.28
C GLN A 56 26.26 35.65 -19.51
N ALA A 57 25.40 35.50 -20.53
CA ALA A 57 25.41 36.37 -21.70
C ALA A 57 25.10 37.83 -21.35
N HIS A 58 24.14 38.11 -20.47
CA HIS A 58 23.83 39.47 -20.02
C HIS A 58 24.98 40.11 -19.24
N THR A 59 25.62 39.36 -18.33
CA THR A 59 26.77 39.87 -17.56
C THR A 59 27.94 40.16 -18.49
N MET A 60 28.25 39.27 -19.43
CA MET A 60 29.29 39.50 -20.41
C MET A 60 28.96 40.67 -21.35
N ASN A 61 27.72 40.78 -21.80
CA ASN A 61 27.26 41.91 -22.60
C ASN A 61 27.43 43.24 -21.85
N ALA A 62 27.12 43.27 -20.54
CA ALA A 62 27.31 44.46 -19.72
C ALA A 62 28.80 44.84 -19.58
N LEU A 63 29.70 43.87 -19.49
CA LEU A 63 31.16 44.11 -19.45
C LEU A 63 31.69 44.63 -20.79
N ILE A 64 31.36 43.96 -21.89
CA ILE A 64 31.85 44.30 -23.23
C ILE A 64 31.26 45.64 -23.71
N SER A 65 30.04 45.99 -23.28
CA SER A 65 29.42 47.28 -23.61
C SER A 65 30.16 48.51 -23.09
N GLN A 66 31.13 48.33 -22.19
CA GLN A 66 31.96 49.42 -21.66
C GLN A 66 33.06 49.84 -22.64
N PHE A 67 33.37 49.03 -23.66
CA PHE A 67 34.48 49.23 -24.57
C PHE A 67 34.00 49.40 -26.03
N GLU A 68 34.78 50.13 -26.83
CA GLU A 68 34.58 50.22 -28.28
C GLU A 68 35.25 49.03 -28.99
N LEU A 69 34.77 48.67 -30.18
CA LEU A 69 35.18 47.47 -30.91
C LEU A 69 36.70 47.36 -31.12
N GLY A 70 37.37 48.48 -31.44
CA GLY A 70 38.83 48.51 -31.61
C GLY A 70 39.62 48.27 -30.32
N ASP A 71 39.13 48.79 -29.18
CA ASP A 71 39.76 48.60 -27.86
C ASP A 71 39.58 47.15 -27.35
N ILE A 72 38.54 46.44 -27.83
CA ILE A 72 38.31 45.04 -27.47
C ILE A 72 39.30 44.12 -28.20
N SER A 73 39.49 44.29 -29.52
CA SER A 73 40.41 43.47 -30.31
C SER A 73 41.85 43.57 -29.79
N ASP A 74 42.35 44.80 -29.61
CA ASP A 74 43.72 45.05 -29.14
C ASP A 74 43.98 44.46 -27.73
N ARG A 75 42.94 44.34 -26.91
CA ARG A 75 43.03 43.83 -25.53
C ARG A 75 42.81 42.33 -25.43
N VAL A 76 42.02 41.73 -26.31
CA VAL A 76 41.89 40.27 -26.39
C VAL A 76 43.23 39.66 -26.77
N ASP A 77 43.89 40.19 -27.81
CA ASP A 77 45.22 39.74 -28.23
C ASP A 77 46.26 39.89 -27.10
N ALA A 78 46.17 40.97 -26.31
CA ALA A 78 47.04 41.18 -25.16
C ALA A 78 46.77 40.18 -24.02
N VAL A 79 45.49 39.90 -23.72
CA VAL A 79 45.07 38.95 -22.68
C VAL A 79 45.45 37.52 -23.05
N GLU A 80 45.26 37.11 -24.31
CA GLU A 80 45.60 35.76 -24.77
C GLU A 80 47.12 35.51 -24.75
N SER A 81 47.95 36.55 -24.90
CA SER A 81 49.41 36.44 -24.86
C SER A 81 50.03 36.49 -23.45
N ASP A 82 49.41 37.18 -22.48
CA ASP A 82 49.99 37.45 -21.15
C ASP A 82 49.22 36.80 -19.97
N ALA A 83 47.98 36.35 -20.16
CA ALA A 83 47.14 35.85 -19.07
C ALA A 83 47.18 34.32 -18.94
N GLU A 84 48.28 33.78 -18.44
CA GLU A 84 48.24 32.44 -17.85
C GLU A 84 47.51 32.56 -16.50
N LEU A 85 46.20 32.34 -16.51
CA LEU A 85 45.38 32.38 -15.29
C LEU A 85 45.88 31.26 -14.37
N ILE A 86 46.60 31.61 -13.30
CA ILE A 86 47.08 30.62 -12.33
C ILE A 86 45.95 30.32 -11.36
N TYR A 87 45.22 29.25 -11.61
CA TYR A 87 44.22 28.72 -10.69
C TYR A 87 44.32 27.19 -10.66
N HIS A 88 44.01 26.61 -9.51
CA HIS A 88 43.92 25.17 -9.36
C HIS A 88 42.46 24.77 -9.52
N THR A 89 42.11 24.16 -10.65
CA THR A 89 40.86 23.41 -10.76
C THR A 89 40.98 22.15 -9.89
N PRO A 90 40.04 21.92 -8.97
CA PRO A 90 39.88 20.61 -8.37
C PRO A 90 39.66 19.57 -9.47
N ASP A 91 40.13 18.33 -9.28
CA ASP A 91 40.00 17.26 -10.30
C ASP A 91 38.55 17.06 -10.77
N TRP A 92 37.58 17.18 -9.86
CA TRP A 92 36.15 17.07 -10.16
C TRP A 92 35.59 18.26 -10.97
N LEU A 93 36.34 19.36 -11.12
CA LEU A 93 35.94 20.55 -11.85
C LEU A 93 36.56 20.64 -13.25
N GLN A 94 37.60 19.84 -13.56
CA GLN A 94 38.31 19.89 -14.85
C GLN A 94 37.41 19.54 -16.04
N ASP A 95 36.50 18.58 -15.85
CA ASP A 95 35.55 18.18 -16.90
C ASP A 95 34.48 19.26 -17.14
N TYR A 96 34.26 20.18 -16.20
CA TYR A 96 33.24 21.22 -16.31
C TYR A 96 33.71 22.44 -17.11
N GLU A 97 35.00 22.80 -17.05
CA GLU A 97 35.54 23.89 -17.87
C GLU A 97 35.45 23.57 -19.37
N GLN A 98 35.57 22.28 -19.69
CA GLN A 98 35.44 21.76 -21.04
C GLN A 98 33.98 21.62 -21.50
N LYS A 99 33.00 22.06 -20.72
CA LYS A 99 31.57 22.03 -21.09
C LYS A 99 30.98 23.42 -21.38
N LEU A 100 31.77 24.49 -21.20
CA LEU A 100 31.37 25.86 -21.52
C LEU A 100 32.26 26.42 -22.63
N ALA A 101 31.67 27.22 -23.52
CA ALA A 101 32.42 27.91 -24.54
C ALA A 101 31.78 29.24 -24.92
N ILE A 102 32.60 30.20 -25.30
CA ILE A 102 32.24 31.55 -25.67
C ILE A 102 32.89 31.88 -27.02
N ARG A 103 32.13 32.50 -27.92
CA ARG A 103 32.62 33.12 -29.16
C ARG A 103 32.09 34.55 -29.25
N LEU A 104 32.97 35.48 -29.60
CA LEU A 104 32.66 36.87 -29.91
C LEU A 104 33.01 37.13 -31.37
N GLU A 105 32.07 37.70 -32.11
CA GLU A 105 32.26 38.01 -33.53
C GLU A 105 31.65 39.37 -33.87
N THR A 106 32.11 39.97 -34.96
CA THR A 106 31.57 41.21 -35.52
C THR A 106 30.26 40.92 -36.25
N MET A 107 29.42 41.94 -36.51
CA MET A 107 28.22 41.79 -37.35
C MET A 107 28.49 41.18 -38.73
N ASP A 108 29.71 41.38 -39.26
CA ASP A 108 30.14 40.88 -40.56
C ASP A 108 30.57 39.41 -40.52
N GLY A 109 30.66 38.80 -39.33
CA GLY A 109 31.04 37.41 -39.11
C GLY A 109 32.51 37.19 -38.72
N ASP A 110 33.32 38.26 -38.69
CA ASP A 110 34.72 38.19 -38.28
C ASP A 110 34.84 37.85 -36.79
N ILE A 111 35.53 36.77 -36.48
CA ILE A 111 35.71 36.26 -35.11
C ILE A 111 36.78 37.08 -34.40
N ILE A 112 36.42 37.64 -33.24
CA ILE A 112 37.31 38.46 -32.40
C ILE A 112 37.91 37.61 -31.28
N TYR A 113 37.11 36.70 -30.73
CA TYR A 113 37.55 35.81 -29.67
C TYR A 113 36.81 34.50 -29.73
N SER A 114 37.52 33.42 -29.47
CA SER A 114 36.94 32.11 -29.28
C SER A 114 37.64 31.39 -28.16
N SER A 115 36.88 30.96 -27.14
CA SER A 115 37.41 30.11 -26.06
C SER A 115 37.80 28.70 -26.51
N ARG A 116 37.42 28.28 -27.73
CA ARG A 116 37.70 26.95 -28.29
C ARG A 116 38.12 27.06 -29.75
N ASP A 117 39.12 26.27 -30.14
CA ASP A 117 39.61 26.27 -31.53
C ASP A 117 38.55 25.86 -32.55
N TRP A 118 37.67 24.91 -32.22
CA TRP A 118 36.64 24.42 -33.15
C TRP A 118 35.51 25.44 -33.40
N LEU A 119 35.35 26.39 -32.47
CA LEU A 119 34.41 27.50 -32.58
C LEU A 119 34.89 28.55 -33.58
N ASP A 120 36.14 28.52 -34.04
CA ASP A 120 36.70 29.43 -35.06
C ASP A 120 36.21 29.10 -36.50
N SER A 121 35.20 28.23 -36.61
CA SER A 121 34.67 27.74 -37.87
C SER A 121 33.51 28.59 -38.36
N ASP A 122 33.58 29.05 -39.62
CA ASP A 122 32.48 29.72 -40.34
C ASP A 122 31.20 28.88 -40.49
N ARG A 123 31.25 27.61 -40.08
CA ARG A 123 30.13 26.67 -40.19
C ARG A 123 29.08 26.88 -39.09
N ILE A 124 29.42 27.62 -38.03
CA ILE A 124 28.51 27.92 -36.93
C ILE A 124 27.74 29.19 -37.28
N GLN A 125 26.47 29.03 -37.64
CA GLN A 125 25.61 30.17 -37.98
C GLN A 125 25.11 30.86 -36.72
N TYR A 126 25.32 32.18 -36.66
CA TYR A 126 24.72 33.00 -35.63
C TYR A 126 23.20 32.96 -35.70
N THR A 127 22.57 32.57 -34.59
CA THR A 127 21.12 32.62 -34.38
C THR A 127 20.87 33.38 -33.10
N GLU A 128 20.04 34.42 -33.15
CA GLU A 128 19.65 35.18 -31.96
C GLU A 128 18.71 34.34 -31.07
N GLY A 129 18.96 34.34 -29.76
CA GLY A 129 18.24 33.52 -28.79
C GLY A 129 18.85 32.13 -28.59
N ILE A 130 18.06 31.22 -28.03
CA ILE A 130 18.49 29.84 -27.76
C ILE A 130 18.38 29.01 -29.03
N SER A 131 19.45 28.28 -29.35
CA SER A 131 19.53 27.35 -30.47
C SER A 131 20.35 26.12 -30.07
N GLU A 132 20.21 25.04 -30.83
CA GLU A 132 20.95 23.80 -30.62
C GLU A 132 21.96 23.59 -31.74
N LEU A 133 23.17 23.16 -31.37
CA LEU A 133 24.27 22.88 -32.29
C LEU A 133 24.80 21.47 -32.02
N GLN A 134 24.83 20.63 -33.06
CA GLN A 134 25.51 19.34 -33.00
C GLN A 134 26.92 19.48 -33.54
N GLN A 135 27.93 19.21 -32.71
CA GLN A 135 29.34 19.25 -33.09
C GLN A 135 30.00 17.91 -32.74
N GLY A 136 30.24 17.07 -33.76
CA GLY A 136 30.72 15.70 -33.54
C GLY A 136 29.66 14.86 -32.83
N GLU A 137 30.04 14.18 -31.75
CA GLU A 137 29.12 13.41 -30.89
C GLU A 137 28.42 14.28 -29.84
N SER A 138 28.93 15.48 -29.56
CA SER A 138 28.42 16.39 -28.54
C SER A 138 27.27 17.27 -29.02
N HIS A 139 26.26 17.42 -28.18
CA HIS A 139 25.14 18.35 -28.37
C HIS A 139 25.37 19.62 -27.54
N TRP A 140 25.22 20.79 -28.15
CA TRP A 140 25.50 22.09 -27.52
C TRP A 140 24.26 22.99 -27.56
N TYR A 141 23.93 23.58 -26.43
CA TYR A 141 22.99 24.70 -26.36
C TYR A 141 23.75 26.00 -26.58
N VAL A 142 23.23 26.84 -27.46
CA VAL A 142 23.86 28.08 -27.90
C VAL A 142 22.91 29.24 -27.67
N PHE A 143 23.34 30.22 -26.88
CA PHE A 143 22.63 31.47 -26.73
C PHE A 143 23.35 32.58 -27.51
N GLY A 144 22.70 33.03 -28.59
CA GLY A 144 23.17 34.15 -29.40
C GLY A 144 22.59 35.48 -28.95
N ALA A 145 23.45 36.45 -28.67
CA ALA A 145 23.05 37.81 -28.30
C ALA A 145 23.78 38.86 -29.12
N THR A 146 23.04 39.86 -29.60
CA THR A 146 23.57 40.97 -30.39
C THR A 146 23.73 42.21 -29.52
N ASN A 147 24.94 42.76 -29.42
CA ASN A 147 25.18 44.05 -28.82
C ASN A 147 25.14 45.15 -29.89
N LEU A 148 24.06 45.93 -29.88
CA LEU A 148 23.83 47.02 -30.84
C LEU A 148 24.73 48.24 -30.62
N LYS A 149 25.36 48.39 -29.44
CA LYS A 149 26.17 49.57 -29.10
C LYS A 149 27.55 49.52 -29.76
N ASN A 150 28.18 48.35 -29.74
CA ASN A 150 29.51 48.13 -30.31
C ASN A 150 29.49 47.33 -31.61
N GLY A 151 28.35 46.77 -32.02
CA GLY A 151 28.26 46.00 -33.27
C GLY A 151 28.84 44.58 -33.13
N LEU A 152 28.76 44.00 -31.93
CA LEU A 152 29.25 42.65 -31.65
C LEU A 152 28.11 41.65 -31.53
N ARG A 153 28.39 40.42 -31.91
CA ARG A 153 27.57 39.25 -31.63
C ARG A 153 28.34 38.35 -30.68
N MET A 154 27.60 37.76 -29.77
CA MET A 154 28.11 36.87 -28.74
C MET A 154 27.36 35.55 -28.83
N LEU A 155 28.12 34.46 -28.75
CA LEU A 155 27.62 33.11 -28.67
C LEU A 155 28.15 32.53 -27.35
N VAL A 156 27.23 32.19 -26.44
CA VAL A 156 27.55 31.43 -25.23
C VAL A 156 27.04 30.02 -25.43
N LEU A 157 27.92 29.04 -25.31
CA LEU A 157 27.66 27.64 -25.58
C LEU A 157 27.86 26.80 -24.31
N GLN A 158 26.99 25.81 -24.14
CA GLN A 158 27.06 24.83 -23.07
C GLN A 158 26.73 23.44 -23.60
N GLU A 159 27.52 22.45 -23.23
CA GLU A 159 27.32 21.05 -23.65
C GLU A 159 26.16 20.38 -22.90
N ASP A 160 25.34 19.59 -23.59
CA ASP A 160 24.19 18.86 -23.01
C ASP A 160 24.61 17.79 -22.00
N ASP A 161 25.82 17.25 -22.14
CA ASP A 161 26.39 16.29 -21.18
C ASP A 161 26.42 16.86 -19.76
N PHE A 162 26.56 18.18 -19.62
CA PHE A 162 26.46 18.86 -18.32
C PHE A 162 25.04 18.79 -17.74
N ARG A 163 24.02 19.02 -18.58
CA ARG A 163 22.61 18.98 -18.17
C ARG A 163 22.19 17.55 -17.84
N THR A 164 22.57 16.58 -18.69
CA THR A 164 22.20 15.17 -18.53
C THR A 164 22.85 14.51 -17.31
N GLU A 165 24.09 14.85 -16.99
CA GLU A 165 24.78 14.40 -15.77
C GLU A 165 24.05 14.90 -14.51
N LEU A 166 23.72 16.20 -14.44
CA LEU A 166 22.97 16.74 -13.30
C LEU A 166 21.55 16.18 -13.19
N ARG A 167 20.83 16.02 -14.32
CA ARG A 167 19.52 15.36 -14.34
C ARG A 167 19.64 13.93 -13.78
N GLY A 168 20.68 13.19 -14.15
CA GLY A 168 20.97 11.83 -13.69
C GLY A 168 21.26 11.76 -12.20
N ASP A 169 22.20 12.57 -11.72
CA ASP A 169 22.62 12.59 -10.31
C ASP A 169 21.48 12.99 -9.39
N LEU A 170 20.76 14.08 -9.72
CA LEU A 170 19.59 14.52 -8.95
C LEU A 170 18.48 13.46 -8.93
N THR A 171 18.27 12.77 -10.06
CA THR A 171 17.30 11.68 -10.17
C THR A 171 17.70 10.50 -9.29
N ILE A 172 18.96 10.07 -9.35
CA ILE A 172 19.47 8.94 -8.56
C ILE A 172 19.43 9.25 -7.07
N ASP A 173 19.93 10.42 -6.67
CA ASP A 173 19.95 10.86 -5.27
C ASP A 173 18.54 10.96 -4.67
N THR A 174 17.55 11.30 -5.49
CA THR A 174 16.14 11.34 -5.06
C THR A 174 15.47 9.97 -5.05
N LEU A 175 15.69 9.13 -6.09
CA LEU A 175 15.01 7.85 -6.25
C LEU A 175 15.59 6.73 -5.38
N VAL A 176 16.91 6.71 -5.14
CA VAL A 176 17.56 5.65 -4.35
C VAL A 176 16.99 5.55 -2.93
N PRO A 177 16.87 6.64 -2.14
CA PRO A 177 16.25 6.59 -0.82
C PRO A 177 14.80 6.08 -0.84
N ILE A 178 14.01 6.49 -1.86
CA ILE A 178 12.62 6.04 -2.03
C ILE A 178 12.58 4.54 -2.30
N LEU A 179 13.44 4.05 -3.21
CA LEU A 179 13.53 2.63 -3.56
C LEU A 179 13.95 1.78 -2.36
N LEU A 180 14.88 2.28 -1.54
CA LEU A 180 15.30 1.62 -0.30
C LEU A 180 14.20 1.63 0.77
N MET A 181 13.32 2.63 0.78
CA MET A 181 12.15 2.67 1.68
C MET A 181 11.03 1.70 1.29
N LEU A 182 10.89 1.35 0.00
CA LEU A 182 9.86 0.40 -0.47
C LEU A 182 9.88 -0.94 0.30
N PRO A 183 11.00 -1.69 0.41
CA PRO A 183 11.02 -2.95 1.13
C PRO A 183 10.73 -2.77 2.62
N VAL A 184 11.14 -1.65 3.23
CA VAL A 184 10.86 -1.35 4.64
C VAL A 184 9.36 -1.19 4.87
N ILE A 185 8.67 -0.45 4.00
CA ILE A 185 7.22 -0.23 4.10
C ILE A 185 6.44 -1.52 3.84
N ILE A 186 6.85 -2.32 2.84
CA ILE A 186 6.25 -3.64 2.58
C ILE A 186 6.44 -4.57 3.79
N TRP A 187 7.64 -4.57 4.40
CA TRP A 187 7.94 -5.37 5.57
C TRP A 187 7.14 -4.93 6.80
N LEU A 188 7.05 -3.62 7.08
CA LEU A 188 6.23 -3.06 8.16
C LEU A 188 4.74 -3.36 7.96
N GLY A 189 4.24 -3.27 6.73
CA GLY A 189 2.87 -3.65 6.38
C GLY A 189 2.61 -5.15 6.63
N TRP A 190 3.54 -6.01 6.22
CA TRP A 190 3.48 -7.45 6.52
C TRP A 190 3.49 -7.74 8.02
N TRP A 191 4.37 -7.07 8.77
CA TRP A 191 4.48 -7.21 10.22
C TRP A 191 3.19 -6.76 10.92
N SER A 192 2.69 -5.57 10.58
CA SER A 192 1.46 -5.00 11.14
C SER A 192 0.24 -5.88 10.89
N VAL A 193 0.03 -6.35 9.66
CA VAL A 193 -1.10 -7.25 9.36
C VAL A 193 -0.98 -8.56 10.12
N ASN A 194 0.23 -9.13 10.24
CA ASN A 194 0.42 -10.39 10.97
C ASN A 194 0.18 -10.25 12.46
N PHE A 195 0.65 -9.14 13.05
CA PHE A 195 0.48 -8.84 14.46
C PHE A 195 -1.01 -8.68 14.79
N ASN A 196 -1.74 -7.86 14.04
CA ASN A 196 -3.17 -7.59 14.29
C ASN A 196 -4.07 -8.81 14.04
N PHE A 197 -3.79 -9.62 13.01
CA PHE A 197 -4.59 -10.82 12.74
C PHE A 197 -4.30 -12.00 13.69
N ALA A 198 -3.24 -11.94 14.50
CA ALA A 198 -2.92 -13.00 15.45
C ALA A 198 -4.02 -13.19 16.51
N SER A 199 -4.64 -12.11 16.97
CA SER A 199 -5.74 -12.14 17.96
C SER A 199 -6.98 -12.84 17.40
N PHE A 200 -7.37 -12.55 16.15
CA PHE A 200 -8.45 -13.26 15.47
C PHE A 200 -8.17 -14.76 15.31
N GLN A 201 -6.92 -15.13 15.03
CA GLN A 201 -6.54 -16.54 14.93
C GLN A 201 -6.61 -17.25 16.28
N ARG A 202 -6.22 -16.59 17.38
CA ARG A 202 -6.36 -17.13 18.73
C ARG A 202 -7.83 -17.37 19.07
N LEU A 203 -8.71 -16.42 18.79
CA LEU A 203 -10.16 -16.57 19.00
C LEU A 203 -10.72 -17.73 18.16
N ALA A 204 -10.41 -17.77 16.86
CA ALA A 204 -10.89 -18.82 15.96
C ALA A 204 -10.40 -20.21 16.37
N ARG A 205 -9.15 -20.36 16.80
CA ARG A 205 -8.61 -21.62 17.32
C ARG A 205 -9.32 -22.04 18.59
N THR A 206 -9.55 -21.11 19.52
CA THR A 206 -10.23 -21.37 20.80
C THR A 206 -11.67 -21.84 20.60
N ILE A 207 -12.40 -21.19 19.69
CA ILE A 207 -13.77 -21.62 19.33
C ILE A 207 -13.73 -23.01 18.68
N ARG A 208 -12.79 -23.26 17.75
CA ARG A 208 -12.69 -24.54 17.05
C ARG A 208 -12.27 -25.71 17.96
N SER A 209 -11.45 -25.45 18.98
CA SER A 209 -11.04 -26.46 19.96
C SER A 209 -12.09 -26.73 21.03
N LYS A 210 -13.14 -25.91 21.12
CA LYS A 210 -14.15 -26.04 22.17
C LYS A 210 -15.11 -27.19 21.83
N PRO A 211 -15.33 -28.15 22.75
CA PRO A 211 -16.35 -29.18 22.58
C PRO A 211 -17.74 -28.57 22.37
N SER A 212 -18.57 -29.25 21.58
CA SER A 212 -19.93 -28.80 21.20
C SER A 212 -20.90 -28.60 22.38
N ASP A 213 -20.58 -29.20 23.51
CA ASP A 213 -21.33 -29.26 24.77
C ASP A 213 -20.69 -28.41 25.88
N ASN A 214 -19.57 -27.74 25.61
CA ASN A 214 -19.00 -26.76 26.52
C ASN A 214 -19.55 -25.36 26.20
N TYR A 215 -20.37 -24.81 27.11
CA TYR A 215 -20.96 -23.47 27.01
C TYR A 215 -20.25 -22.37 27.83
N GLU A 216 -19.09 -22.69 28.43
CA GLU A 216 -18.29 -21.70 29.17
C GLU A 216 -17.97 -20.45 28.34
N GLN A 217 -17.87 -19.32 29.02
CA GLN A 217 -17.57 -18.05 28.38
C GLN A 217 -16.13 -18.03 27.86
N LEU A 218 -15.96 -17.43 26.68
CA LEU A 218 -14.66 -17.11 26.11
C LEU A 218 -14.07 -15.93 26.90
N SER A 219 -12.91 -16.13 27.52
CA SER A 219 -12.18 -15.13 28.32
C SER A 219 -10.79 -14.87 27.72
N GLY A 220 -10.19 -13.71 28.05
CA GLY A 220 -8.84 -13.36 27.59
C GLY A 220 -8.76 -12.84 26.15
N PHE A 221 -9.82 -12.19 25.65
CA PHE A 221 -9.92 -11.67 24.28
C PHE A 221 -10.16 -10.15 24.23
N ASP A 222 -9.49 -9.40 25.10
CA ASP A 222 -9.61 -7.93 25.21
C ASP A 222 -8.46 -7.17 24.53
N ASP A 223 -7.64 -7.87 23.75
CA ASP A 223 -6.44 -7.31 23.11
C ASP A 223 -6.76 -6.24 22.06
N THR A 224 -7.92 -6.34 21.38
CA THR A 224 -8.42 -5.29 20.48
C THR A 224 -9.93 -5.12 20.63
N GLU A 225 -10.43 -3.92 20.38
CA GLU A 225 -11.85 -3.59 20.51
C GLU A 225 -12.72 -4.51 19.63
N GLU A 226 -12.33 -4.76 18.39
CA GLU A 226 -13.07 -5.58 17.44
C GLU A 226 -13.18 -7.04 17.90
N VAL A 227 -12.11 -7.60 18.45
CA VAL A 227 -12.10 -8.97 18.98
C VAL A 227 -12.96 -9.05 20.25
N SER A 228 -12.91 -8.03 21.11
CA SER A 228 -13.71 -7.95 22.34
C SER A 228 -15.23 -7.89 22.06
N VAL A 229 -15.64 -7.20 21.00
CA VAL A 229 -17.05 -7.09 20.63
C VAL A 229 -17.57 -8.45 20.16
N ILE A 230 -16.80 -9.13 19.31
CA ILE A 230 -17.16 -10.45 18.80
C ILE A 230 -17.20 -11.48 19.93
N SER A 231 -16.21 -11.48 20.84
CA SER A 231 -16.17 -12.41 21.97
C SER A 231 -17.38 -12.21 22.89
N ARG A 232 -17.74 -10.97 23.21
CA ARG A 232 -18.92 -10.64 24.02
C ARG A 232 -20.22 -11.06 23.36
N SER A 233 -20.40 -10.80 22.07
CA SER A 233 -21.58 -11.26 21.32
C SER A 233 -21.68 -12.79 21.34
N LEU A 234 -20.57 -13.49 21.13
CA LEU A 234 -20.55 -14.95 21.16
C LEU A 234 -20.85 -15.50 22.55
N ASN A 235 -20.32 -14.89 23.61
CA ASN A 235 -20.64 -15.24 25.00
C ASN A 235 -22.13 -15.04 25.31
N HIS A 236 -22.74 -13.99 24.78
CA HIS A 236 -24.18 -13.79 24.92
C HIS A 236 -24.97 -14.93 24.26
N TYR A 237 -24.58 -15.36 23.05
CA TYR A 237 -25.19 -16.51 22.38
C TYR A 237 -24.99 -17.82 23.14
N LEU A 238 -23.77 -18.10 23.61
CA LEU A 238 -23.46 -19.29 24.42
C LEU A 238 -24.33 -19.35 25.68
N THR A 239 -24.48 -18.21 26.37
CA THR A 239 -25.35 -18.09 27.54
C THR A 239 -26.82 -18.40 27.19
N ARG A 240 -27.33 -17.90 26.05
CA ARG A 240 -28.71 -18.19 25.63
C ARG A 240 -28.91 -19.66 25.28
N VAL A 241 -27.94 -20.30 24.65
CA VAL A 241 -27.98 -21.74 24.33
C VAL A 241 -27.99 -22.57 25.62
N GLU A 242 -27.09 -22.27 26.56
CA GLU A 242 -27.03 -22.94 27.86
C GLU A 242 -28.35 -22.82 28.63
N GLN A 243 -28.93 -21.61 28.67
CA GLN A 243 -30.20 -21.39 29.34
C GLN A 243 -31.36 -22.15 28.68
N SER A 244 -31.40 -22.21 27.34
CA SER A 244 -32.44 -22.95 26.62
C SER A 244 -32.32 -24.45 26.86
N PHE A 245 -31.10 -24.99 26.82
CA PHE A 245 -30.84 -26.39 27.16
C PHE A 245 -31.21 -26.70 28.61
N THR A 246 -30.89 -25.81 29.54
CA THR A 246 -31.27 -25.94 30.96
C THR A 246 -32.79 -25.92 31.15
N ARG A 247 -33.51 -25.07 30.40
CA ARG A 247 -34.98 -25.01 30.43
C ARG A 247 -35.60 -26.28 29.88
N GLU A 248 -35.13 -26.77 28.74
CA GLU A 248 -35.59 -28.02 28.14
C GLU A 248 -35.36 -29.21 29.09
N LYS A 249 -34.21 -29.26 29.75
CA LYS A 249 -33.90 -30.25 30.78
C LYS A 249 -34.88 -30.22 31.95
N ARG A 250 -35.19 -29.03 32.49
CA ARG A 250 -36.18 -28.90 33.58
C ARG A 250 -37.56 -29.30 33.10
N PHE A 251 -38.00 -28.80 31.95
CA PHE A 251 -39.30 -29.13 31.38
C PHE A 251 -39.49 -30.63 31.17
N SER A 252 -38.49 -31.33 30.62
CA SER A 252 -38.55 -32.80 30.45
C SER A 252 -38.66 -33.53 31.79
N SER A 253 -37.95 -33.06 32.82
CA SER A 253 -38.05 -33.62 34.17
C SER A 253 -39.41 -33.35 34.81
N ASP A 254 -39.93 -32.13 34.69
CA ASP A 254 -41.19 -31.73 35.31
C ASP A 254 -42.37 -32.43 34.62
N ALA A 255 -42.38 -32.48 33.28
CA ALA A 255 -43.38 -33.21 32.50
C ALA A 255 -43.41 -34.71 32.86
N ALA A 256 -42.26 -35.31 33.16
CA ALA A 256 -42.16 -36.68 33.64
C ALA A 256 -43.01 -36.93 34.90
N HIS A 257 -42.83 -36.05 35.88
CA HIS A 257 -43.46 -36.15 37.18
C HIS A 257 -44.95 -35.86 37.08
N GLU A 258 -45.32 -34.82 36.34
CA GLU A 258 -46.71 -34.43 36.12
C GLU A 258 -47.51 -35.46 35.31
N LEU A 259 -46.88 -36.25 34.42
CA LEU A 259 -47.56 -37.33 33.68
C LEU A 259 -47.66 -38.63 34.47
N ARG A 260 -46.69 -38.95 35.34
CA ARG A 260 -46.70 -40.20 36.13
C ARG A 260 -47.86 -40.22 37.15
N THR A 261 -48.16 -39.08 37.75
CA THR A 261 -49.24 -38.90 38.74
C THR A 261 -50.64 -39.25 38.20
N PRO A 262 -51.13 -38.65 37.09
CA PRO A 262 -52.44 -38.97 36.53
C PRO A 262 -52.50 -40.40 35.99
N VAL A 263 -51.41 -40.94 35.43
CA VAL A 263 -51.34 -42.34 34.98
C VAL A 263 -51.47 -43.32 36.16
N ALA A 264 -50.82 -43.03 37.29
CA ALA A 264 -50.97 -43.82 38.51
C ALA A 264 -52.42 -43.77 39.05
N ASN A 265 -53.03 -42.59 39.06
CA ASN A 265 -54.45 -42.43 39.45
C ASN A 265 -55.40 -43.20 38.53
N LEU A 266 -55.16 -43.20 37.21
CA LEU A 266 -55.90 -43.98 36.23
C LEU A 266 -55.79 -45.48 36.51
N LYS A 267 -54.58 -45.99 36.79
CA LYS A 267 -54.39 -47.40 37.18
C LYS A 267 -55.20 -47.77 38.42
N ILE A 268 -55.17 -46.96 39.47
CA ILE A 268 -55.92 -47.21 40.71
C ILE A 268 -57.43 -47.26 40.44
N ARG A 269 -57.97 -46.31 39.68
CA ARG A 269 -59.41 -46.28 39.34
C ARG A 269 -59.83 -47.48 38.51
N ILE A 270 -59.04 -47.87 37.51
CA ILE A 270 -59.33 -49.05 36.69
C ILE A 270 -59.26 -50.32 37.55
N GLN A 271 -58.28 -50.43 38.46
CA GLN A 271 -58.19 -51.56 39.39
C GLN A 271 -59.44 -51.68 40.27
N ASN A 272 -59.88 -50.58 40.87
CA ASN A 272 -61.10 -50.56 41.69
C ASN A 272 -62.36 -50.95 40.89
N LEU A 273 -62.44 -50.54 39.61
CA LEU A 273 -63.53 -50.92 38.72
C LEU A 273 -63.47 -52.41 38.37
N ILE A 274 -62.27 -52.97 38.12
CA ILE A 274 -62.09 -54.41 37.89
C ILE A 274 -62.59 -55.20 39.10
N ASP A 275 -62.23 -54.78 40.31
CA ASP A 275 -62.58 -55.46 41.57
C ASP A 275 -64.10 -55.45 41.87
N THR A 276 -64.86 -54.53 41.27
CA THR A 276 -66.31 -54.36 41.49
C THR A 276 -67.18 -54.77 40.29
N SER A 277 -66.57 -55.24 39.19
CA SER A 277 -67.24 -55.50 37.90
C SER A 277 -67.75 -56.94 37.71
N THR A 278 -68.76 -57.11 36.87
CA THR A 278 -69.30 -58.43 36.46
C THR A 278 -68.46 -59.07 35.35
N SER A 279 -68.58 -60.40 35.16
CA SER A 279 -67.71 -61.17 34.25
C SER A 279 -67.63 -60.64 32.82
N THR A 280 -68.72 -60.08 32.28
CA THR A 280 -68.78 -59.50 30.93
C THR A 280 -68.10 -58.13 30.78
N GLN A 281 -67.94 -57.36 31.87
CA GLN A 281 -67.28 -56.04 31.85
C GLN A 281 -65.78 -56.14 32.17
N LYS A 282 -65.38 -57.21 32.86
CA LYS A 282 -64.02 -57.41 33.36
C LYS A 282 -62.97 -57.49 32.24
N GLU A 283 -63.28 -58.20 31.15
CA GLU A 283 -62.38 -58.36 29.99
C GLU A 283 -62.04 -57.01 29.33
N SER A 284 -63.03 -56.12 29.20
CA SER A 284 -62.82 -54.76 28.66
C SER A 284 -61.97 -53.89 29.58
N LEU A 285 -62.16 -54.00 30.91
CA LEU A 285 -61.37 -53.25 31.90
C LEU A 285 -59.93 -53.75 32.00
N GLU A 286 -59.70 -55.06 31.87
CA GLU A 286 -58.36 -55.66 31.81
C GLU A 286 -57.59 -55.20 30.55
N SER A 287 -58.27 -55.12 29.40
CA SER A 287 -57.71 -54.53 28.17
C SER A 287 -57.34 -53.04 28.33
N LEU A 288 -58.20 -52.27 29.02
CA LEU A 288 -57.91 -50.86 29.34
C LEU A 288 -56.70 -50.72 30.29
N MET A 289 -56.59 -51.60 31.29
CA MET A 289 -55.43 -51.66 32.19
C MET A 289 -54.13 -51.95 31.43
N LEU A 290 -54.15 -52.87 30.46
CA LEU A 290 -53.00 -53.15 29.59
C LEU A 290 -52.57 -51.91 28.80
N SER A 291 -53.53 -51.17 28.24
CA SER A 291 -53.28 -49.94 27.48
C SER A 291 -52.65 -48.84 28.35
N VAL A 292 -53.16 -48.62 29.57
CA VAL A 292 -52.57 -47.66 30.52
C VAL A 292 -51.17 -48.09 30.98
N ASN A 293 -50.93 -49.40 31.14
CA ASN A 293 -49.59 -49.93 31.42
C ASN A 293 -48.60 -49.75 30.27
N GLN A 294 -49.05 -49.80 29.01
CA GLN A 294 -48.21 -49.47 27.85
C GLN A 294 -47.88 -47.97 27.81
N LEU A 295 -48.86 -47.11 28.08
CA LEU A 295 -48.67 -45.65 28.12
C LEU A 295 -47.69 -45.24 29.24
N ALA A 296 -47.78 -45.86 30.42
CA ALA A 296 -46.81 -45.68 31.49
C ALA A 296 -45.38 -46.06 31.04
N ARG A 297 -45.23 -47.21 30.36
CA ARG A 297 -43.94 -47.68 29.83
C ARG A 297 -43.38 -46.76 28.75
N LEU A 298 -44.22 -46.22 27.87
CA LEU A 298 -43.80 -45.26 26.85
C LEU A 298 -43.28 -43.96 27.48
N ILE A 299 -43.96 -43.45 28.52
CA ILE A 299 -43.51 -42.28 29.28
C ILE A 299 -42.15 -42.57 29.91
N ASP A 300 -42.00 -43.71 30.60
CA ASP A 300 -40.72 -44.08 31.22
C ASP A 300 -39.60 -44.24 30.18
N ASN A 301 -39.88 -44.81 28.99
CA ASN A 301 -38.92 -44.97 27.90
C ASN A 301 -38.49 -43.64 27.27
N LEU A 302 -39.42 -42.70 27.02
CA LEU A 302 -39.11 -41.36 26.53
C LEU A 302 -38.20 -40.60 27.50
N LEU A 303 -38.49 -40.74 28.79
CA LEU A 303 -37.68 -40.16 29.85
C LEU A 303 -36.32 -40.84 29.96
N LEU A 304 -36.26 -42.15 29.77
CA LEU A 304 -35.02 -42.91 29.72
C LEU A 304 -34.16 -42.47 28.54
N LEU A 305 -34.73 -42.20 27.37
CA LEU A 305 -33.98 -41.65 26.22
C LEU A 305 -33.38 -40.27 26.55
N SER A 306 -34.17 -39.39 27.17
CA SER A 306 -33.70 -38.13 27.76
C SER A 306 -32.66 -38.35 28.88
N ARG A 307 -32.62 -39.53 29.50
CA ARG A 307 -31.61 -39.96 30.49
C ARG A 307 -30.34 -40.53 29.87
N THR A 308 -30.42 -41.36 28.83
CA THR A 308 -29.26 -42.08 28.31
C THR A 308 -28.38 -41.19 27.45
N GLU A 309 -28.94 -40.16 26.80
CA GLU A 309 -28.15 -39.02 26.30
C GLU A 309 -27.34 -38.30 27.41
N ARG A 310 -27.62 -38.55 28.70
CA ARG A 310 -26.85 -37.99 29.84
C ARG A 310 -25.61 -38.79 30.20
N ASP A 311 -25.61 -40.11 30.03
CA ASP A 311 -24.53 -40.97 30.53
C ASP A 311 -23.44 -41.22 29.47
N LEU A 312 -23.79 -41.19 28.18
CA LEU A 312 -22.81 -41.15 27.08
C LEU A 312 -22.02 -39.82 27.01
N LYS A 313 -22.32 -38.84 27.87
CA LYS A 313 -21.74 -37.47 27.87
C LYS A 313 -20.90 -37.15 29.11
N LYS A 314 -20.53 -38.16 29.91
CA LYS A 314 -19.67 -38.02 31.10
C LYS A 314 -18.31 -38.75 31.01
N GLU A 315 -18.06 -39.48 29.93
CA GLU A 315 -16.73 -39.98 29.54
C GLU A 315 -16.16 -39.11 28.41
#